data_AF-A0A1H3FVN5-F1
#
_entry.id   AF-A0A1H3FVN5-F1
#
_cell.length_a   1.000
_cell.length_b   1.000
_cell.length_c   1.000
_cell.angle_alpha   90.00
_cell.angle_beta   90.00
_cell.angle_gamma   90.00
#
_symmetry.space_group_name_H-M   'P 1'
#
loop_
_entity.id
_entity.type
_entity.pdbx_description
1 polymer ?
#
loop_
_entity_poly.entity_id
_entity_poly.type
_entity_poly.pdbx_seq_one_letter_code
_entity_poly.pdbx_strand_id
1 'polypeptide(L)'
;MTKLLTWHDEWSLDIETLDQDHRDLIEQLGSICLRFCPEASSGRAGDANALLDALTQLGESMREHFQREEAFMRSFDYANIGEHQSEHAVLMAEFTTLVREWREDGLTIFDEASQGIIRDWLLAHILGADRHFAETYFTLFSRDVPKRLEMMRWYQASYRTQRR
;
A
#
# COMPACT_ATOMS: atom_id res chain seq x y z
N MET A 1 -16.85 -2.58 -13.54
CA MET A 1 -15.92 -1.45 -13.76
C MET A 1 -14.96 -1.44 -12.61
N THR A 2 -13.76 -1.96 -12.84
CA THR A 2 -12.63 -1.86 -11.92
C THR A 2 -12.44 -0.39 -11.58
N LYS A 3 -12.57 0.00 -10.30
CA LYS A 3 -12.11 1.33 -9.90
C LYS A 3 -10.60 1.29 -9.99
N LEU A 4 -10.04 1.89 -11.04
CA LEU A 4 -8.61 1.96 -11.23
C LEU A 4 -7.99 2.63 -10.00
N LEU A 5 -7.16 1.89 -9.27
CA LEU A 5 -6.44 2.45 -8.14
C LEU A 5 -5.44 3.46 -8.69
N THR A 6 -5.65 4.73 -8.35
CA THR A 6 -4.84 5.86 -8.84
C THR A 6 -4.38 6.64 -7.63
N TRP A 7 -3.14 7.13 -7.66
CA TRP A 7 -2.62 7.99 -6.60
C TRP A 7 -3.44 9.28 -6.50
N HIS A 8 -3.67 9.72 -5.27
CA HIS A 8 -4.33 10.98 -4.96
C HIS A 8 -3.40 11.83 -4.09
N ASP A 9 -3.22 13.10 -4.42
CA ASP A 9 -2.33 14.00 -3.67
C ASP A 9 -2.80 14.22 -2.22
N GLU A 10 -4.06 13.90 -1.91
CA GLU A 10 -4.59 13.83 -0.55
C GLU A 10 -3.97 12.72 0.29
N TRP A 11 -3.23 11.77 -0.29
CA TRP A 11 -2.50 10.70 0.40
C TRP A 11 -1.01 11.02 0.60
N SER A 12 -0.57 12.20 0.17
CA SER A 12 0.81 12.68 0.34
C SER A 12 1.16 12.98 1.80
N LEU A 13 2.22 12.34 2.28
CA LEU A 13 2.81 12.60 3.59
C LEU A 13 3.55 13.94 3.65
N ASP A 14 3.63 14.67 2.53
CA ASP A 14 4.51 15.83 2.31
C ASP A 14 6.01 15.48 2.54
N ILE A 15 6.39 14.20 2.36
CA ILE A 15 7.76 13.70 2.41
C ILE A 15 8.08 13.09 1.04
N GLU A 16 8.77 13.86 0.20
CA GLU A 16 8.94 13.59 -1.25
C GLU A 16 9.40 12.15 -1.56
N THR A 17 10.41 11.65 -0.85
CA THR A 17 10.94 10.31 -1.11
C THR A 17 9.95 9.19 -0.78
N LEU A 18 9.16 9.35 0.29
CA LEU A 18 8.17 8.34 0.70
C LEU A 18 6.90 8.45 -0.14
N ASP A 19 6.52 9.66 -0.53
CA ASP A 19 5.42 9.87 -1.47
C ASP A 19 5.72 9.28 -2.85
N GLN A 20 6.98 9.33 -3.30
CA GLN A 20 7.37 8.68 -4.54
C GLN A 20 7.25 7.15 -4.42
N ASP A 21 7.71 6.56 -3.32
CA ASP A 21 7.53 5.12 -3.07
C ASP A 21 6.05 4.72 -3.08
N HIS A 22 5.19 5.50 -2.42
CA HIS A 22 3.75 5.23 -2.40
C HIS A 22 3.11 5.33 -3.78
N ARG A 23 3.49 6.34 -4.58
CA ARG A 23 3.03 6.48 -5.98
C ARG A 23 3.42 5.26 -6.78
N ASP A 24 4.67 4.83 -6.69
CA ASP A 24 5.19 3.67 -7.43
C ASP A 24 4.46 2.38 -7.05
N LEU A 25 4.20 2.16 -5.75
CA LEU A 25 3.42 1.00 -5.28
C LEU A 25 1.97 1.01 -5.79
N ILE A 26 1.33 2.17 -5.74
CA ILE A 26 -0.05 2.34 -6.21
C ILE A 26 -0.15 2.14 -7.72
N GLU A 27 0.79 2.70 -8.49
CA GLU A 27 0.86 2.52 -9.94
C GLU A 27 1.16 1.08 -10.33
N GLN A 28 2.07 0.41 -9.62
CA GLN A 28 2.38 -1.00 -9.82
C GLN A 28 1.15 -1.88 -9.57
N LEU A 29 0.45 -1.68 -8.46
CA LEU A 29 -0.79 -2.40 -8.17
C LEU A 29 -1.87 -2.10 -9.21
N GLY A 30 -2.06 -0.83 -9.59
CA GLY A 30 -3.01 -0.43 -10.63
C GLY A 30 -2.74 -1.10 -11.98
N SER A 31 -1.47 -1.24 -12.36
CA SER A 31 -1.03 -1.95 -13.57
C SER A 31 -1.33 -3.45 -13.50
N ILE A 32 -1.12 -4.08 -12.35
CA ILE A 32 -1.49 -5.49 -12.11
C ILE A 32 -3.01 -5.66 -12.24
N CYS A 33 -3.79 -4.81 -11.57
CA CYS A 33 -5.26 -4.83 -11.66
C CYS A 33 -5.74 -4.72 -13.11
N LEU A 34 -5.20 -3.78 -13.89
CA LEU A 34 -5.59 -3.58 -15.29
C LEU A 34 -5.20 -4.77 -16.18
N ARG A 35 -4.03 -5.37 -15.94
CA ARG A 35 -3.49 -6.46 -16.76
C ARG A 35 -4.22 -7.78 -16.51
N PHE A 36 -4.65 -8.04 -15.28
CA PHE A 36 -5.18 -9.33 -14.85
C PHE A 36 -6.65 -9.30 -14.41
N CYS A 37 -7.39 -8.20 -14.70
CA CYS A 37 -8.81 -8.11 -14.40
C CYS A 37 -9.65 -9.14 -15.20
N PRO A 38 -10.86 -9.48 -14.73
CA PRO A 38 -11.77 -10.38 -15.44
C PRO A 38 -12.05 -9.94 -16.88
N GLU A 39 -12.17 -8.64 -17.13
CA GLU A 39 -12.45 -8.10 -18.46
C GLU A 39 -11.27 -8.25 -19.44
N ALA A 40 -10.03 -8.29 -18.94
CA ALA A 40 -8.83 -8.52 -19.76
C ALA A 40 -8.66 -10.01 -20.19
N SER A 41 -9.37 -10.93 -19.53
CA SER A 41 -9.24 -12.38 -19.73
C SER A 41 -9.80 -12.90 -21.05
N SER A 42 -10.58 -12.11 -21.81
CA SER A 42 -11.24 -12.54 -23.07
C SER A 42 -10.33 -12.56 -24.30
N GLY A 43 -9.01 -12.41 -24.13
CA GLY A 43 -8.03 -12.56 -25.24
C GLY A 43 -6.56 -12.39 -24.86
N ARG A 44 -6.27 -12.03 -23.59
CA ARG A 44 -4.93 -11.84 -23.04
C ARG A 44 -4.82 -12.38 -21.62
N ALA A 45 -5.50 -13.48 -21.28
CA ALA A 45 -5.34 -14.10 -19.98
C ALA A 45 -3.86 -14.37 -19.75
N GLY A 46 -3.22 -13.54 -18.92
CA GLY A 46 -1.86 -13.74 -18.51
C GLY A 46 -1.80 -15.10 -17.82
N ASP A 47 -0.79 -15.89 -18.17
CA ASP A 47 -0.48 -17.14 -17.48
C ASP A 47 -0.58 -16.92 -15.96
N ALA A 48 -1.15 -17.87 -15.20
CA ALA A 48 -1.25 -17.81 -13.74
C ALA A 48 0.11 -17.44 -13.12
N ASN A 49 1.18 -17.96 -13.71
CA ASN A 49 2.56 -17.65 -13.32
C ASN A 49 2.89 -16.16 -13.44
N ALA A 50 2.42 -15.49 -14.50
CA ALA A 50 2.67 -14.07 -14.72
C ALA A 50 1.97 -13.17 -13.70
N LEU A 51 0.77 -13.54 -13.22
CA LEU A 51 0.10 -12.82 -12.14
C LEU A 51 0.88 -12.99 -10.83
N LEU A 52 1.24 -14.22 -10.49
CA LEU A 52 2.00 -14.52 -9.27
C LEU A 52 3.37 -13.86 -9.26
N ASP A 53 4.06 -13.81 -10.41
CA ASP A 53 5.35 -13.13 -10.56
C ASP A 53 5.21 -11.62 -10.39
N ALA A 54 4.12 -11.02 -10.89
CA ALA A 54 3.85 -9.60 -10.73
C ALA A 54 3.52 -9.24 -9.28
N LEU A 55 2.73 -10.07 -8.59
CA LEU A 55 2.44 -9.92 -7.16
C LEU A 55 3.70 -10.14 -6.31
N THR A 56 4.55 -11.09 -6.67
CA THR A 56 5.84 -11.29 -5.98
C THR A 56 6.72 -10.04 -6.11
N GLN A 57 6.79 -9.44 -7.30
CA GLN A 57 7.50 -8.17 -7.51
C GLN A 57 6.90 -7.02 -6.71
N LEU A 58 5.57 -6.94 -6.58
CA LEU A 58 4.93 -5.94 -5.71
C LEU A 58 5.33 -6.14 -4.24
N GLY A 59 5.41 -7.40 -3.78
CA GLY A 59 5.91 -7.74 -2.45
C GLY A 59 7.33 -7.25 -2.18
N GLU A 60 8.23 -7.40 -3.16
CA GLU A 60 9.59 -6.88 -3.05
C GLU A 60 9.62 -5.35 -3.02
N SER A 61 8.83 -4.66 -3.85
CA SER A 61 8.71 -3.20 -3.81
C SER A 61 8.23 -2.70 -2.44
N MET A 62 7.22 -3.36 -1.84
CA MET A 62 6.72 -3.01 -0.50
C MET A 62 7.80 -3.21 0.56
N ARG A 63 8.53 -4.33 0.51
CA ARG A 63 9.63 -4.61 1.44
C ARG A 63 10.72 -3.54 1.36
N GLU A 64 11.09 -3.09 0.17
CA GLU A 64 12.09 -2.05 -0.02
C GLU A 64 11.63 -0.68 0.49
N HIS A 65 10.36 -0.33 0.25
CA HIS A 65 9.73 0.87 0.78
C HIS A 65 9.74 0.86 2.32
N PHE A 66 9.28 -0.22 2.96
CA PHE A 66 9.29 -0.37 4.42
C PHE A 66 10.70 -0.22 5.01
N GLN A 67 11.73 -0.75 4.34
CA GLN A 67 13.12 -0.58 4.78
C GLN A 67 13.57 0.88 4.74
N ARG A 68 13.18 1.64 3.69
CA ARG A 68 13.48 3.07 3.58
C ARG A 68 12.74 3.88 4.64
N GLU A 69 11.47 3.60 4.86
CA GLU A 69 10.66 4.26 5.88
C GLU A 69 11.20 4.00 7.28
N GLU A 70 11.54 2.75 7.60
CA GLU A 70 12.16 2.43 8.89
C GLU A 70 13.52 3.10 9.08
N ALA A 71 14.33 3.20 8.03
CA ALA A 71 15.58 3.96 8.08
C ALA A 71 15.32 5.45 8.34
N PHE A 72 14.28 6.02 7.72
CA PHE A 72 13.84 7.38 7.98
C PHE A 72 13.38 7.57 9.43
N MET A 73 12.52 6.68 9.94
CA MET A 73 12.07 6.68 11.34
C MET A 73 13.22 6.59 12.35
N ARG A 74 14.24 5.76 12.08
CA ARG A 74 15.45 5.67 12.92
C ARG A 74 16.26 6.96 12.92
N SER A 75 16.27 7.71 11.81
CA SER A 75 17.08 8.92 11.67
C SER A 75 16.69 10.05 12.63
N PHE A 76 15.47 10.02 13.18
CA PHE A 76 14.98 10.99 14.15
C PHE A 76 14.48 10.37 15.46
N ASP A 77 14.86 9.12 15.75
CA ASP A 77 14.48 8.39 16.96
C ASP A 77 12.96 8.33 17.18
N TYR A 78 12.20 7.96 16.13
CA TYR A 78 10.75 7.82 16.24
C TYR A 78 10.35 6.84 17.36
N ALA A 79 9.64 7.34 18.36
CA ALA A 79 9.34 6.60 19.59
C ALA A 79 8.55 5.31 19.37
N ASN A 80 7.67 5.27 18.36
CA ASN A 80 6.79 4.14 18.09
C ASN A 80 7.29 3.25 16.94
N ILE A 81 8.58 3.32 16.60
CA ILE A 81 9.15 2.51 15.50
C ILE A 81 8.88 1.01 15.67
N GLY A 82 8.94 0.48 16.91
CA GLY A 82 8.68 -0.94 17.15
C GLY A 82 7.26 -1.39 16.83
N GLU A 83 6.26 -0.53 17.08
CA GLU A 83 4.87 -0.79 16.70
C GLU A 83 4.73 -0.75 15.17
N HIS A 84 5.29 0.27 14.53
CA HIS A 84 5.25 0.42 13.08
C HIS A 84 5.92 -0.77 12.35
N GLN A 85 7.10 -1.20 12.79
CA GLN A 85 7.78 -2.39 12.25
C GLN A 85 6.96 -3.67 12.43
N SER A 86 6.22 -3.79 13.53
CA SER A 86 5.33 -4.92 13.74
C SER A 86 4.17 -4.90 12.74
N GLU A 87 3.63 -3.72 12.42
CA GLU A 87 2.64 -3.58 11.36
C GLU A 87 3.22 -4.01 10.01
N HIS A 88 4.40 -3.54 9.60
CA HIS A 88 5.08 -4.00 8.38
C HIS A 88 5.27 -5.52 8.34
N ALA A 89 5.68 -6.13 9.45
CA ALA A 89 5.91 -7.57 9.52
C ALA A 89 4.61 -8.37 9.34
N VAL A 90 3.51 -7.93 9.96
CA VAL A 90 2.18 -8.49 9.74
C VAL A 90 1.77 -8.29 8.29
N LEU A 91 2.02 -7.09 7.74
CA LEU A 91 1.74 -6.75 6.34
C LEU A 91 2.42 -7.71 5.36
N MET A 92 3.71 -7.95 5.53
CA MET A 92 4.42 -8.87 4.65
C MET A 92 4.00 -10.33 4.85
N ALA A 93 3.65 -10.73 6.08
CA ALA A 93 3.25 -12.10 6.39
C ALA A 93 1.89 -12.48 5.76
N GLU A 94 0.87 -11.63 5.87
CA GLU A 94 -0.43 -11.91 5.24
C GLU A 94 -0.33 -11.83 3.71
N PHE A 95 0.42 -10.86 3.17
CA PHE A 95 0.63 -10.78 1.72
C PHE A 95 1.30 -12.03 1.16
N THR A 96 2.37 -12.51 1.82
CA THR A 96 3.08 -13.73 1.40
C THR A 96 2.18 -14.95 1.50
N THR A 97 1.35 -15.04 2.54
CA THR A 97 0.38 -16.12 2.72
C THR A 97 -0.65 -16.11 1.61
N LEU A 98 -1.22 -14.94 1.30
CA LEU A 98 -2.20 -14.75 0.24
C LEU A 98 -1.65 -15.15 -1.13
N VAL A 99 -0.44 -14.72 -1.48
CA VAL A 99 0.22 -15.10 -2.74
C VAL A 99 0.49 -16.60 -2.81
N ARG A 100 0.82 -17.25 -1.68
CA ARG A 100 0.99 -18.71 -1.62
C ARG A 100 -0.34 -19.43 -1.84
N GLU A 101 -1.41 -19.01 -1.18
CA GLU A 101 -2.75 -19.59 -1.33
C GLU A 101 -3.24 -19.45 -2.78
N TRP A 102 -3.09 -18.27 -3.38
CA TRP A 102 -3.43 -18.06 -4.80
C TRP A 102 -2.61 -18.92 -5.76
N ARG A 103 -1.36 -19.23 -5.42
CA ARG A 103 -0.54 -20.17 -6.19
C ARG A 103 -1.08 -21.60 -6.07
N GLU A 104 -1.46 -22.04 -4.88
CA GLU A 104 -2.01 -23.37 -4.63
C GLU A 104 -3.38 -23.56 -5.30
N ASP A 105 -4.21 -22.52 -5.27
CA ASP A 105 -5.54 -22.50 -5.90
C ASP A 105 -5.50 -22.31 -7.42
N GLY A 106 -4.34 -22.00 -7.99
CA GLY A 106 -4.17 -21.76 -9.42
C GLY A 106 -4.88 -20.49 -9.90
N LEU A 107 -4.86 -19.43 -9.09
CA LEU A 107 -5.51 -18.15 -9.42
C LEU A 107 -4.94 -17.58 -10.73
N THR A 108 -5.83 -17.40 -11.71
CA THR A 108 -5.51 -16.85 -13.03
C THR A 108 -6.15 -15.48 -13.27
N ILE A 109 -7.17 -15.14 -12.48
CA ILE A 109 -7.93 -13.91 -12.60
C ILE A 109 -7.79 -13.15 -11.30
N PHE A 110 -7.34 -11.90 -11.41
CA PHE A 110 -7.26 -10.99 -10.28
C PHE A 110 -8.58 -10.21 -10.21
N ASP A 111 -9.57 -10.78 -9.55
CA ASP A 111 -10.91 -10.19 -9.44
C ASP A 111 -10.97 -9.00 -8.47
N GLU A 112 -12.10 -8.28 -8.45
CA GLU A 112 -12.27 -7.08 -7.62
C GLU A 112 -12.09 -7.38 -6.12
N ALA A 113 -12.45 -8.59 -5.66
CA ALA A 113 -12.27 -9.00 -4.27
C ALA A 113 -10.78 -9.12 -3.92
N SER A 114 -10.01 -9.84 -4.75
CA SER A 114 -8.57 -10.03 -4.59
C SER A 114 -7.80 -8.71 -4.69
N GLN A 115 -8.19 -7.86 -5.64
CA GLN A 115 -7.65 -6.50 -5.79
C GLN A 115 -7.93 -5.65 -4.54
N GLY A 116 -9.15 -5.74 -4.02
CA GLY A 116 -9.58 -5.01 -2.84
C GLY A 116 -8.77 -5.36 -1.60
N ILE A 117 -8.40 -6.62 -1.39
CA ILE A 117 -7.59 -7.04 -0.23
C ILE A 117 -6.28 -6.25 -0.17
N ILE A 118 -5.49 -6.28 -1.25
CA ILE A 118 -4.17 -5.63 -1.30
C ILE A 118 -4.30 -4.11 -1.28
N ARG A 119 -5.21 -3.55 -2.09
CA ARG A 119 -5.47 -2.10 -2.13
C ARG A 119 -5.83 -1.57 -0.76
N ASP A 120 -6.76 -2.23 -0.08
CA ASP A 120 -7.30 -1.72 1.15
C ASP A 120 -6.29 -1.77 2.29
N TRP A 121 -5.37 -2.73 2.23
CA TRP A 121 -4.25 -2.81 3.15
C TRP A 121 -3.25 -1.67 2.96
N LEU A 122 -2.79 -1.47 1.73
CA LEU A 122 -1.85 -0.41 1.40
C LEU A 122 -2.42 0.97 1.79
N LEU A 123 -3.67 1.25 1.45
CA LEU A 123 -4.31 2.51 1.81
C LEU A 123 -4.57 2.66 3.32
N ALA A 124 -4.93 1.58 4.02
CA ALA A 124 -5.14 1.65 5.46
C ALA A 124 -3.85 1.96 6.23
N HIS A 125 -2.72 1.45 5.75
CA HIS A 125 -1.39 1.71 6.29
C HIS A 125 -0.97 3.17 6.03
N ILE A 126 -0.98 3.61 4.77
CA ILE A 126 -0.64 4.99 4.36
C ILE A 126 -1.46 6.04 5.11
N LEU A 127 -2.79 5.88 5.13
CA LEU A 127 -3.69 6.83 5.78
C LEU A 127 -3.66 6.73 7.32
N GLY A 128 -3.01 5.70 7.86
CA GLY A 128 -2.98 5.37 9.27
C GLY A 128 -1.60 5.57 9.88
N ALA A 129 -0.81 4.52 9.84
CA ALA A 129 0.50 4.46 10.48
C ALA A 129 1.45 5.50 9.87
N ASP A 130 1.45 5.60 8.54
CA ASP A 130 2.43 6.42 7.82
C ASP A 130 2.17 7.90 8.05
N ARG A 131 0.89 8.28 7.93
CA ARG A 131 0.40 9.60 8.34
C ARG A 131 0.79 9.94 9.77
N HIS A 132 0.69 8.99 10.71
CA HIS A 132 0.98 9.26 12.11
C HIS A 132 2.48 9.52 12.37
N PHE A 133 3.38 8.75 11.74
CA PHE A 133 4.81 9.07 11.84
C PHE A 133 5.11 10.41 11.17
N ALA A 134 4.50 10.71 10.01
CA ALA A 134 4.74 11.95 9.28
C ALA A 134 4.33 13.17 10.11
N GLU A 135 3.15 13.13 10.76
CA GLU A 135 2.72 14.18 11.70
C GLU A 135 3.73 14.39 12.84
N THR A 136 4.26 13.28 13.37
CA THR A 136 5.27 13.34 14.44
C THR A 136 6.56 14.00 13.94
N TYR A 137 7.02 13.64 12.74
CA TYR A 137 8.17 14.24 12.09
C TYR A 137 8.00 15.76 11.93
N PHE A 138 6.88 16.23 11.37
CA PHE A 138 6.65 17.67 11.19
C PHE A 138 6.49 18.42 12.52
N THR A 139 5.87 17.78 13.52
CA THR A 139 5.76 18.35 14.87
C THR A 139 7.14 18.61 15.49
N LEU A 140 8.09 17.69 15.29
CA LEU A 140 9.44 17.81 15.82
C LEU A 140 10.30 18.83 15.05
N PHE A 141 10.19 18.88 13.72
CA PHE A 141 11.17 19.60 12.89
C PHE A 141 10.65 20.85 12.17
N SER A 142 9.34 20.97 11.91
CA SER A 142 8.79 22.08 11.11
C SER A 142 7.90 23.05 11.87
N ARG A 143 7.55 22.77 13.14
CA ARG A 143 6.63 23.54 14.01
C ARG A 143 5.18 23.65 13.52
N ASP A 144 4.94 23.49 12.22
CA ASP A 144 3.62 23.40 11.60
C ASP A 144 3.44 22.03 10.92
N VAL A 145 2.32 21.36 11.19
CA VAL A 145 1.94 20.11 10.54
C VAL A 145 1.26 20.43 9.21
N PRO A 146 1.66 19.81 8.09
CA PRO A 146 0.99 20.02 6.81
C PRO A 146 -0.52 19.73 6.89
N LYS A 147 -1.34 20.65 6.36
CA LYS A 147 -2.80 20.52 6.35
C LYS A 147 -3.29 19.24 5.68
N ARG A 148 -2.51 18.67 4.74
CA ARG A 148 -2.83 17.40 4.09
C ARG A 148 -2.90 16.24 5.08
N LEU A 149 -1.98 16.17 6.03
CA LEU A 149 -1.98 15.15 7.08
C LEU A 149 -3.23 15.27 7.98
N GLU A 150 -3.66 16.49 8.30
CA GLU A 150 -4.92 16.71 9.02
C GLU A 150 -6.13 16.24 8.20
N MET A 151 -6.15 16.53 6.90
CA MET A 151 -7.22 16.12 5.99
C MET A 151 -7.32 14.59 5.85
N MET A 152 -6.19 13.88 5.80
CA MET A 152 -6.16 12.43 5.71
C MET A 152 -6.87 11.72 6.86
N ARG A 153 -6.95 12.31 8.06
CA ARG A 153 -7.69 11.72 9.19
C ARG A 153 -9.17 11.47 8.84
N TRP A 154 -9.76 12.36 8.04
CA TRP A 154 -11.14 12.24 7.57
C TRP A 154 -11.27 11.14 6.50
N TYR A 155 -10.26 11.00 5.64
CA TYR A 155 -10.18 9.90 4.69
C TYR A 155 -10.04 8.55 5.40
N GLN A 156 -9.18 8.43 6.41
CA GLN A 156 -9.04 7.21 7.20
C GLN A 156 -10.36 6.81 7.89
N ALA A 157 -11.09 7.78 8.47
CA ALA A 157 -12.38 7.54 9.14
C ALA A 157 -13.47 7.09 8.17
N SER A 158 -13.56 7.74 7.01
CA SER A 158 -14.52 7.37 5.95
C SER A 158 -14.18 6.03 5.31
N TYR A 159 -12.90 5.74 5.10
CA TYR A 159 -12.41 4.45 4.58
C TYR A 159 -12.77 3.29 5.52
N ARG A 160 -12.56 3.45 6.83
CA ARG A 160 -12.93 2.45 7.85
C ARG A 160 -14.45 2.22 7.91
N THR A 161 -15.25 3.23 7.60
CA THR A 161 -16.72 3.15 7.62
C THR A 161 -17.28 2.46 6.37
N GLN A 162 -16.64 2.61 5.21
CA GLN A 162 -17.01 1.92 3.96
C GLN A 162 -16.68 0.43 3.95
N ARG A 163 -15.88 -0.07 4.91
CA ARG A 163 -15.54 -1.49 5.08
C ARG A 163 -16.38 -2.22 6.15
N ARG A 164 -17.40 -1.58 6.74
CA ARG A 164 -18.36 -2.20 7.68
C ARG A 164 -19.68 -2.56 7.03
#